data_AF-A0A1U7DHK9-F1
#
_entry.id   AF-A0A1U7DHK9-F1
#
_cell.length_a   1.000
_cell.length_b   1.000
_cell.length_c   1.000
_cell.angle_alpha   90.00
_cell.angle_beta   90.00
_cell.angle_gamma   90.00
#
_symmetry.space_group_name_H-M   'P 1'
#
loop_
_entity.id
_entity.type
_entity.pdbx_description
1 polymer ?
#
loop_
_entity_poly.entity_id
_entity_poly.type
_entity_poly.pdbx_seq_one_letter_code
_entity_poly.pdbx_strand_id
1 'polypeptide(L)' 'MDATLYGRSQAPLVTDLINRIAPRKFRRDPLGLVSGYRAYLVYSHLSSLSDWELAELGLRRADLPRIAGDVIFQARNEAR' A
#
# COMPACT_ATOMS: atom_id res chain seq x y z
N MET A 1 -35.53 -17.07 7.62
CA MET A 1 -34.45 -16.38 8.36
C MET A 1 -33.24 -17.27 8.26
N ASP A 2 -32.35 -17.01 7.32
CA ASP A 2 -31.07 -17.72 7.28
C ASP A 2 -29.99 -16.73 6.87
N ALA A 3 -29.15 -16.42 7.85
CA ALA A 3 -28.03 -15.52 7.74
C ALA A 3 -26.94 -16.22 6.92
N THR A 4 -26.92 -16.01 5.60
CA THR A 4 -25.73 -16.27 4.80
C THR A 4 -24.75 -15.13 5.06
N LEU A 5 -24.06 -15.35 6.17
CA LEU A 5 -23.03 -14.58 6.83
C LEU A 5 -21.98 -14.04 5.84
N TYR A 6 -21.76 -12.74 5.96
CA TYR A 6 -20.53 -12.02 5.70
C TYR A 6 -19.85 -12.31 4.36
N GLY A 7 -20.19 -11.44 3.40
CA GLY A 7 -19.35 -11.19 2.24
C GLY A 7 -17.89 -11.17 2.66
N ARG A 8 -17.14 -12.09 2.04
CA ARG A 8 -15.70 -12.23 2.11
C ARG A 8 -15.08 -10.84 2.22
N SER A 9 -14.70 -10.43 3.43
CA SER A 9 -13.87 -9.25 3.67
C SER A 9 -12.53 -9.55 3.04
N GLN A 10 -12.48 -9.43 1.71
CA GLN A 10 -11.27 -9.49 0.94
C GLN A 10 -10.49 -8.28 1.41
N ALA A 11 -9.59 -8.50 2.38
CA ALA A 11 -8.67 -7.48 2.84
C ALA A 11 -8.13 -6.79 1.59
N PRO A 12 -8.28 -5.46 1.46
CA PRO A 12 -7.87 -4.77 0.25
C PRO A 12 -6.42 -5.17 -0.02
N LEU A 13 -6.16 -5.69 -1.22
CA LEU A 13 -4.81 -6.08 -1.61
C LEU A 13 -3.90 -4.89 -1.32
N VAL A 14 -2.70 -5.13 -0.78
CA VAL A 14 -1.73 -4.07 -0.42
C VAL A 14 -1.54 -3.09 -1.59
N THR A 15 -1.59 -3.59 -2.82
CA THR A 15 -1.59 -2.83 -4.07
C THR A 15 -2.75 -1.84 -4.19
N ASP A 16 -3.98 -2.21 -3.81
CA ASP A 16 -5.16 -1.34 -3.83
C ASP A 16 -5.05 -0.24 -2.78
N LEU A 17 -4.53 -0.56 -1.59
CA LEU A 17 -4.21 0.41 -0.53
C LEU A 17 -3.18 1.44 -1.03
N ILE A 18 -2.08 0.97 -1.61
CA ILE A 18 -1.03 1.81 -2.19
C ILE A 18 -1.61 2.74 -3.26
N ASN A 19 -2.47 2.22 -4.15
CA ASN A 19 -3.06 3.01 -5.23
C ASN A 19 -4.08 4.05 -4.73
N ARG A 20 -4.76 3.79 -3.61
CA ARG A 20 -5.61 4.80 -2.94
C ARG A 20 -4.79 5.92 -2.31
N ILE A 21 -3.71 5.58 -1.60
CA ILE A 21 -2.89 6.56 -0.87
C ILE A 21 -2.09 7.43 -1.83
N ALA A 22 -1.49 6.81 -2.85
CA ALA A 22 -0.60 7.48 -3.78
C ALA A 22 -0.89 7.03 -5.21
N PRO A 23 -1.89 7.61 -5.91
CA PRO A 23 -2.26 7.19 -7.26
C PRO A 23 -1.10 7.41 -8.26
N ARG A 24 -0.91 6.43 -9.17
CA ARG A 24 0.11 6.47 -10.23
C ARG A 24 -0.30 7.47 -11.33
N LYS A 25 -0.08 8.78 -11.11
CA LYS A 25 -0.36 9.80 -12.13
C LYS A 25 0.74 9.94 -13.19
N PHE A 26 1.95 9.46 -12.92
CA PHE A 26 3.11 9.65 -13.80
C PHE A 26 3.63 8.31 -14.32
N ARG A 27 3.74 8.19 -15.65
CA ARG A 27 4.33 7.04 -16.36
C ARG A 27 5.85 7.06 -16.41
N ARG A 28 6.47 8.21 -16.13
CA ARG A 28 7.93 8.40 -16.12
C ARG A 28 8.41 8.62 -14.70
N ASP A 29 9.39 7.84 -14.30
CA ASP A 29 10.07 7.95 -13.00
C ASP A 29 11.59 8.06 -13.20
N PRO A 30 12.06 9.19 -13.78
CA PRO A 30 13.49 9.40 -13.93
C PRO A 30 14.13 9.42 -12.54
N LEU A 31 15.12 8.54 -12.34
CA LEU A 31 15.92 8.43 -11.12
C LEU A 31 15.16 7.92 -9.87
N GLY A 32 13.93 7.40 -10.01
CA GLY A 32 13.20 6.83 -8.87
C GLY A 32 12.58 7.87 -7.91
N LEU A 33 12.56 9.14 -8.29
CA LEU A 33 12.07 10.23 -7.43
C LEU A 33 10.56 10.15 -7.19
N VAL A 34 9.79 9.77 -8.21
CA VAL A 34 8.33 9.64 -8.11
C VAL A 34 7.98 8.39 -7.31
N SER A 35 8.64 7.27 -7.56
CA SER A 35 8.42 6.05 -6.77
C SER A 35 8.86 6.22 -5.32
N GLY A 36 9.99 6.90 -5.08
CA GLY A 36 10.45 7.26 -3.74
C GLY A 36 9.46 8.16 -2.99
N TYR A 37 8.92 9.19 -3.65
CA TYR A 37 7.89 10.04 -3.06
C TYR A 37 6.60 9.27 -2.75
N ARG A 38 6.16 8.38 -3.65
CA ARG A 38 4.99 7.51 -3.39
C ARG A 38 5.23 6.56 -2.21
N ALA A 39 6.42 5.96 -2.12
CA ALA A 39 6.80 5.11 -1.01
C ALA A 39 6.81 5.88 0.32
N TYR A 40 7.32 7.12 0.32
CA TYR A 40 7.26 8.02 1.47
C TYR A 40 5.82 8.31 1.90
N LEU A 41 4.92 8.63 0.96
CA LEU A 41 3.51 8.89 1.28
C LEU A 41 2.82 7.66 1.87
N VAL A 42 3.04 6.48 1.30
CA VAL A 42 2.49 5.21 1.81
C VAL A 42 3.01 4.94 3.22
N TYR A 43 4.32 5.06 3.43
CA TYR A 43 4.93 4.87 4.75
C TYR A 43 4.36 5.87 5.76
N SER A 44 4.34 7.17 5.43
CA SER A 44 3.86 8.21 6.33
C SER A 44 2.40 7.99 6.72
N HIS A 45 1.55 7.63 5.75
CA HIS A 45 0.14 7.34 6.01
C HIS A 45 -0.01 6.14 6.95
N LEU A 46 0.60 5.00 6.61
CA LEU A 46 0.50 3.80 7.44
C LEU A 46 1.16 3.99 8.82
N SER A 47 2.21 4.81 8.93
CA SER A 47 2.86 5.12 10.21
C SER A 47 1.99 5.97 11.14
N SER A 48 1.04 6.72 10.57
CA SER A 48 0.06 7.52 11.32
C SER A 48 -1.13 6.72 11.83
N LEU A 49 -1.35 5.51 11.31
CA LEU A 49 -2.36 4.59 11.80
C LEU A 49 -1.91 3.99 13.14
N SER A 50 -2.90 3.77 14.00
CA SER A 50 -2.73 3.02 15.24
C SER A 50 -2.52 1.52 14.97
N ASP A 51 -1.99 0.80 15.95
CA ASP A 51 -1.73 -0.64 15.81
C ASP A 51 -3.03 -1.44 15.57
N TRP A 52 -4.18 -0.96 16.05
CA TRP A 52 -5.48 -1.58 15.82
C TRP A 52 -5.93 -1.41 14.35
N GLU A 53 -5.81 -0.20 13.80
CA GLU A 53 -6.12 0.09 12.39
C GLU A 53 -5.20 -0.68 11.45
N LEU A 54 -3.92 -0.80 11.79
CA LEU A 54 -2.98 -1.63 11.03
C LEU A 54 -3.38 -3.11 11.06
N ALA A 55 -3.82 -3.61 12.21
CA ALA A 55 -4.29 -4.98 12.35
C ALA A 55 -5.56 -5.27 11.53
N GLU A 56 -6.48 -4.30 11.41
CA GLU A 56 -7.65 -4.42 10.51
C GLU A 56 -7.24 -4.56 9.04
N LEU A 57 -6.14 -3.92 8.65
CA LEU A 57 -5.54 -4.05 7.32
C LEU A 57 -4.70 -5.33 7.16
N GLY A 58 -4.59 -6.16 8.21
CA GLY A 58 -3.75 -7.36 8.22
C GLY A 58 -2.25 -7.05 8.25
N LEU A 59 -1.87 -5.85 8.71
CA LEU A 59 -0.49 -5.37 8.73
C LEU A 59 0.04 -5.25 10.15
N ARG A 60 1.36 -5.41 10.30
CA ARG A 60 2.09 -5.02 11.52
C ARG A 60 2.97 -3.82 11.23
N ARG A 61 3.32 -3.09 12.29
CA ARG A 61 4.21 -1.92 12.17
C ARG A 61 5.59 -2.28 11.60
N ALA A 62 6.06 -3.50 11.85
CA ALA A 62 7.29 -4.05 11.29
C ALA A 62 7.21 -4.29 9.76
N ASP A 63 6.01 -4.39 9.19
CA ASP A 63 5.80 -4.64 7.76
C ASP A 63 5.86 -3.35 6.92
N LEU A 64 5.71 -2.18 7.56
CA LEU A 64 5.65 -0.88 6.88
C LEU A 64 6.87 -0.57 6.00
N PRO A 65 8.12 -0.78 6.46
CA PRO A 65 9.30 -0.53 5.62
C PRO A 65 9.32 -1.43 4.38
N ARG A 66 8.89 -2.70 4.53
CA ARG A 66 8.80 -3.64 3.41
C ARG A 66 7.76 -3.19 2.40
N ILE A 67 6.56 -2.82 2.84
CA ILE A 67 5.48 -2.34 1.98
C ILE A 67 5.89 -1.09 1.21
N ALA A 68 6.55 -0.14 1.88
CA ALA A 68 7.09 1.05 1.22
C ALA A 68 8.16 0.70 0.18
N GLY A 69 9.02 -0.28 0.48
CA GLY A 69 10.00 -0.81 -0.47
C GLY A 69 9.36 -1.46 -1.70
N ASP A 70 8.28 -2.23 -1.51
CA ASP A 70 7.55 -2.88 -2.61
C ASP A 70 6.99 -1.86 -3.62
N VAL A 71 6.62 -0.65 -3.17
CA VAL A 71 6.20 0.46 -4.06
C VAL A 71 7.33 0.87 -5.03
N ILE A 72 8.57 0.87 -4.55
CA ILE A 72 9.76 1.23 -5.35
C ILE A 72 10.07 0.11 -6.34
N PHE A 73 10.03 -1.15 -5.88
CA PHE A 73 10.32 -2.30 -6.75
C PHE A 73 9.27 -2.53 -7.83
N GLN A 74 7.98 -2.37 -7.51
CA GLN A 74 6.91 -2.43 -8.52
C GLN A 74 7.09 -1.37 -9.61
N ALA A 75 7.50 -0.15 -9.25
CA ALA A 75 7.77 0.90 -10.24
C ALA A 75 8.94 0.55 -11.18
N ARG A 76 9.93 -0.22 -10.70
CA ARG A 76 11.14 -0.57 -11.46
C ARG A 76 10.93 -1.73 -12.44
N ASN A 77 10.12 -2.73 -12.06
CA ASN A 77 9.83 -3.88 -12.92
C ASN A 77 8.91 -3.54 -14.10
N GLU A 78 8.08 -2.50 -13.99
CA GLU A 78 7.15 -2.07 -15.04
C GLU A 78 7.78 -1.05 -16.02
N ALA A 79 8.98 -0.54 -15.72
CA ALA A 79 9.72 0.38 -16.59
C ALA A 79 10.61 -0.34 -17.62
N ARG A 80 10.63 -1.68 -17.60
CA ARG A 80 11.24 -2.55 -18.62
C ARG A 80 10.18 -3.04 -19.59
#